data_AF-A0A1X2FWL8-F1
#
_entry.id   AF-A0A1X2FWL8-F1
#
_cell.length_a   1.000
_cell.length_b   1.000
_cell.length_c   1.000
_cell.angle_alpha   90.00
_cell.angle_beta   90.00
_cell.angle_gamma   90.00
#
_symmetry.space_group_name_H-M   'P 1'
#
loop_
_entity.id
_entity.type
_entity.pdbx_description
1 polymer ?
#
loop_
_entity_poly.entity_id
_entity_poly.type
_entity_poly.pdbx_seq_one_letter_code
_entity_poly.pdbx_strand_id
1 'polypeptide(L)'
;MGTLYKIFREISATKEETNDENDALIDEVKNTMRQLKDAEMYFQSVTDPDLIDQAIYNIESLRKKYTYLLKKAKENGVNFDNFNSLIS
;
A
#
# COMPACT_ATOMS: atom_id res chain seq x y z
N MET A 1 -19.46 -39.44 1.43
CA MET A 1 -18.39 -38.77 0.67
C MET A 1 -18.83 -37.35 0.26
N GLY A 2 -19.04 -36.42 1.20
CA GLY A 2 -19.67 -35.13 0.82
C GLY A 2 -19.41 -33.91 1.72
N THR A 3 -18.77 -34.08 2.87
CA THR A 3 -18.46 -32.98 3.79
C THR A 3 -17.02 -32.49 3.64
N LEU A 4 -16.05 -33.40 3.47
CA LEU A 4 -14.63 -33.06 3.28
C LEU A 4 -14.38 -32.23 2.01
N TYR A 5 -15.04 -32.57 0.90
CA TYR A 5 -14.88 -31.81 -0.35
C TYR A 5 -15.47 -30.40 -0.26
N LYS A 6 -16.52 -30.21 0.56
CA LYS A 6 -17.11 -28.90 0.82
C LYS A 6 -16.18 -28.03 1.64
N ILE A 7 -15.67 -28.57 2.75
CA ILE A 7 -14.69 -27.90 3.62
C ILE A 7 -13.42 -27.53 2.83
N PHE A 8 -12.90 -28.46 2.03
CA PHE A 8 -11.71 -28.20 1.20
C PHE A 8 -11.95 -27.08 0.18
N ARG A 9 -13.11 -27.06 -0.48
CA ARG A 9 -13.47 -26.01 -1.46
C ARG A 9 -13.67 -24.64 -0.80
N GLU A 10 -14.26 -24.61 0.39
CA GLU A 10 -14.50 -23.39 1.18
C GLU A 10 -13.18 -22.79 1.67
N ILE A 11 -12.25 -23.63 2.12
CA ILE A 11 -10.87 -23.24 2.45
C ILE A 11 -10.11 -22.73 1.21
N SER A 12 -10.31 -23.34 0.05
CA SER A 12 -9.65 -22.93 -1.21
C SER A 12 -10.15 -21.57 -1.70
N ALA A 13 -11.47 -21.34 -1.65
CA ALA A 13 -12.10 -20.09 -2.07
C ALA A 13 -11.66 -18.90 -1.20
N THR A 14 -11.53 -19.08 0.11
CA THR A 14 -11.03 -18.02 1.02
C THR A 14 -9.58 -17.62 0.77
N LYS A 15 -8.77 -18.47 0.12
CA LYS A 15 -7.34 -18.24 -0.09
C LYS A 15 -7.01 -17.59 -1.44
N GLU A 16 -7.93 -17.63 -2.39
CA GLU A 16 -7.78 -16.99 -3.70
C GLU A 16 -8.29 -15.54 -3.70
N GLU A 17 -9.42 -15.24 -3.05
CA GLU A 17 -9.96 -13.87 -2.95
C GLU A 17 -9.06 -12.95 -2.10
N THR A 18 -8.45 -13.49 -1.04
CA THR A 18 -7.54 -12.74 -0.17
C THR A 18 -6.21 -12.39 -0.83
N ASN A 19 -5.79 -13.14 -1.86
CA ASN A 19 -4.53 -12.87 -2.55
C ASN A 19 -4.65 -11.63 -3.45
N ASP A 20 -5.77 -11.48 -4.16
CA ASP A 20 -6.01 -10.35 -5.08
C ASP A 20 -6.19 -9.02 -4.32
N GLU A 21 -6.91 -9.02 -3.20
CA GLU A 21 -7.05 -7.85 -2.34
C GLU A 21 -5.73 -7.43 -1.66
N ASN A 22 -4.91 -8.42 -1.28
CA ASN A 22 -3.60 -8.17 -0.70
C ASN A 22 -2.60 -7.65 -1.74
N ASP A 23 -2.63 -8.19 -2.95
CA ASP A 23 -1.82 -7.71 -4.08
C ASP A 23 -2.20 -6.27 -4.46
N ALA A 24 -3.50 -5.96 -4.54
CA ALA A 24 -3.99 -4.60 -4.77
C ALA A 24 -3.53 -3.63 -3.67
N LEU A 25 -3.54 -4.06 -2.41
CA LEU A 25 -3.06 -3.27 -1.29
C LEU A 25 -1.55 -3.03 -1.36
N ILE A 26 -0.76 -4.05 -1.72
CA ILE A 26 0.70 -3.93 -1.92
C ILE A 26 0.99 -2.94 -3.05
N ASP A 27 0.26 -3.01 -4.16
CA ASP A 27 0.42 -2.10 -5.29
C ASP A 27 0.05 -0.66 -4.91
N GLU A 28 -1.01 -0.47 -4.10
CA GLU A 28 -1.38 0.85 -3.62
C GLU A 28 -0.30 1.45 -2.69
N VAL A 29 0.32 0.62 -1.83
CA VAL A 29 1.45 1.03 -0.99
C VAL A 29 2.63 1.47 -1.85
N LYS A 30 3.04 0.66 -2.85
CA LYS A 30 4.13 0.99 -3.78
C LYS A 30 3.87 2.27 -4.54
N ASN A 31 2.65 2.43 -5.06
CA ASN A 31 2.26 3.63 -5.80
C ASN A 31 2.29 4.88 -4.90
N THR A 32 1.80 4.76 -3.65
CA THR A 32 1.85 5.86 -2.68
C THR A 32 3.29 6.24 -2.33
N MET A 33 4.20 5.26 -2.20
CA MET A 33 5.64 5.53 -2.01
C MET A 33 6.26 6.25 -3.21
N ARG A 34 5.93 5.84 -4.44
CA ARG A 34 6.41 6.52 -5.65
C ARG A 34 5.94 7.97 -5.69
N GLN A 35 4.65 8.21 -5.44
CA GLN A 35 4.09 9.55 -5.37
C GLN A 35 4.73 10.41 -4.28
N LEU A 36 5.05 9.82 -3.12
CA LEU A 36 5.75 10.52 -2.05
C LEU A 36 7.13 10.97 -2.49
N LYS A 37 7.90 10.09 -3.15
CA LYS A 37 9.20 10.42 -3.72
C LYS A 37 9.09 11.53 -4.79
N ASP A 38 8.11 11.43 -5.67
CA ASP A 38 7.86 12.44 -6.70
C ASP A 38 7.49 13.80 -6.07
N ALA A 39 6.69 13.80 -5.00
CA ALA A 39 6.32 15.00 -4.25
C ALA A 39 7.51 15.63 -3.52
N GLU A 40 8.41 14.82 -2.95
CA GLU A 40 9.67 15.29 -2.35
C GLU A 40 10.60 15.91 -3.40
N MET A 41 10.73 15.29 -4.57
CA MET A 41 11.49 15.85 -5.69
C MET A 41 10.88 17.17 -6.18
N TYR A 42 9.54 17.23 -6.28
CA TYR A 42 8.83 18.44 -6.64
C TYR A 42 9.08 19.56 -5.64
N PHE A 43 8.94 19.30 -4.33
CA PHE A 43 9.25 20.25 -3.26
C PHE A 43 10.66 20.82 -3.36
N GLN A 44 11.65 20.00 -3.69
CA GLN A 44 13.03 20.44 -3.89
C GLN A 44 13.24 21.29 -5.15
N SER A 45 12.37 21.13 -6.16
CA SER A 45 12.49 21.82 -7.45
C SER A 45 11.79 23.18 -7.48
N VAL A 46 10.78 23.39 -6.62
CA VAL A 46 9.97 24.61 -6.62
C VAL A 46 10.58 25.71 -5.76
N THR A 47 10.44 26.95 -6.21
CA THR A 47 10.92 28.15 -5.51
C THR A 47 9.81 29.14 -5.17
N ASP A 48 8.64 28.97 -5.78
CA ASP A 48 7.46 29.79 -5.51
C ASP A 48 6.87 29.42 -4.13
N PRO A 49 6.68 30.39 -3.22
CA PRO A 49 6.16 30.14 -1.87
C PRO A 49 4.81 29.42 -1.83
N ASP A 50 3.88 29.77 -2.72
CA ASP A 50 2.54 29.17 -2.74
C ASP A 50 2.62 27.69 -3.22
N LEU A 51 3.53 27.42 -4.16
CA LEU A 51 3.78 26.05 -4.63
C LEU A 51 4.55 25.20 -3.61
N ILE A 52 5.43 25.82 -2.80
CA ILE A 52 6.11 25.17 -1.68
C ILE A 52 5.08 24.73 -0.64
N ASP A 53 4.15 25.61 -0.25
CA ASP A 53 3.08 25.27 0.70
C ASP A 53 2.18 24.14 0.19
N GLN A 54 1.84 24.19 -1.10
CA GLN A 54 1.10 23.12 -1.77
C GLN A 54 1.87 21.79 -1.73
N ALA A 55 3.18 21.81 -1.99
CA ALA A 55 4.03 20.63 -1.96
C ALA A 55 4.15 20.04 -0.54
N ILE A 56 4.29 20.88 0.50
CA ILE A 56 4.29 20.45 1.91
C ILE A 56 2.98 19.73 2.25
N TYR A 57 1.84 20.32 1.91
CA TYR A 57 0.54 19.71 2.16
C TYR A 57 0.39 18.36 1.45
N ASN A 58 0.87 18.27 0.21
CA ASN A 58 0.83 17.04 -0.57
C ASN A 58 1.69 15.93 0.06
N ILE A 59 2.92 16.24 0.47
CA ILE A 59 3.80 15.31 1.17
C ILE A 59 3.13 14.80 2.46
N GLU A 60 2.58 15.69 3.28
CA GLU A 60 1.91 15.32 4.53
C GLU A 60 0.66 14.45 4.29
N SER A 61 -0.12 14.76 3.27
CA SER A 61 -1.25 13.94 2.82
C SER A 61 -0.81 12.52 2.44
N LEU A 62 0.22 12.40 1.61
CA LEU A 62 0.75 11.12 1.15
C LEU A 62 1.36 10.29 2.29
N ARG A 63 2.07 10.93 3.24
CA ARG A 63 2.60 10.26 4.45
C ARG A 63 1.48 9.67 5.31
N LYS A 64 0.38 10.42 5.49
CA LYS A 64 -0.81 9.93 6.21
C LYS A 64 -1.44 8.76 5.48
N LYS A 65 -1.60 8.85 4.15
CA LYS A 65 -2.13 7.75 3.33
C LYS A 65 -1.25 6.50 3.46
N TYR A 66 0.07 6.65 3.29
CA TYR A 66 1.02 5.54 3.43
C TYR A 66 0.91 4.88 4.81
N THR A 67 0.89 5.66 5.88
CA THR A 67 0.73 5.15 7.26
C THR A 67 -0.58 4.38 7.44
N TYR A 68 -1.69 4.87 6.87
CA TYR A 68 -2.97 4.18 6.90
C TYR A 68 -2.91 2.84 6.15
N LEU A 69 -2.34 2.81 4.95
CA LEU A 69 -2.21 1.59 4.16
C LEU A 69 -1.35 0.54 4.88
N LEU A 70 -0.27 0.94 5.54
CA LEU A 70 0.55 0.03 6.35
C LEU A 70 -0.20 -0.57 7.54
N LYS A 71 -1.08 0.21 8.18
CA LYS A 71 -1.93 -0.31 9.27
C LYS A 71 -2.93 -1.34 8.72
N LYS A 72 -3.60 -1.00 7.62
CA LYS A 72 -4.57 -1.87 6.94
C LYS A 72 -3.92 -3.18 6.47
N ALA A 73 -2.70 -3.08 5.94
CA ALA A 73 -1.88 -4.23 5.58
C ALA A 73 -1.61 -5.18 6.73
N LYS A 74 -1.20 -4.62 7.88
CA LYS A 74 -0.94 -5.40 9.09
C LYS A 74 -2.21 -6.09 9.62
N GLU A 75 -3.36 -5.42 9.53
CA GLU A 75 -4.67 -5.98 9.91
C GLU A 75 -5.08 -7.14 8.99
N ASN A 76 -4.78 -7.05 7.69
CA ASN A 76 -5.03 -8.11 6.71
C ASN A 76 -4.01 -9.27 6.77
N GLY A 77 -3.07 -9.25 7.72
CA GLY A 77 -2.02 -10.26 7.84
C GLY A 77 -0.97 -10.21 6.73
N VAL A 78 -0.94 -9.13 5.94
CA VAL A 78 0.10 -8.90 4.94
C VAL A 78 1.35 -8.43 5.65
N ASN A 79 2.38 -9.28 5.64
CA ASN A 79 3.63 -8.95 6.29
C ASN A 79 4.57 -8.19 5.33
N PHE A 80 4.75 -6.89 5.58
CA PHE A 80 5.71 -6.03 4.86
C PHE A 80 7.13 -6.10 5.44
N ASP A 81 7.41 -6.97 6.42
CA ASP A 81 8.73 -7.10 7.08
C ASP A 81 9.90 -7.29 6.10
N ASN A 82 9.61 -7.67 4.84
CA ASN A 82 10.59 -7.72 3.76
C ASN A 82 10.53 -6.48 2.83
N PHE A 83 10.42 -5.27 3.38
CA PHE A 83 10.47 -3.99 2.65
C PHE A 83 11.65 -3.92 1.66
N ASN A 84 12.80 -4.50 2.01
CA ASN A 84 13.97 -4.56 1.15
C ASN A 84 13.76 -5.31 -0.18
N SER A 85 12.82 -6.26 -0.22
CA SER A 85 12.48 -6.98 -1.46
C SER A 85 11.50 -6.25 -2.38
N LEU A 86 10.73 -5.29 -1.84
CA LEU A 86 9.78 -4.48 -2.61
C LEU A 86 10.43 -3.21 -3.20
N ILE A 87 11.66 -2.92 -2.79
CA ILE A 87 12.48 -1.77 -3.22
C ILE A 87 13.61 -2.23 -4.17
N SER A 88 13.79 -3.54 -4.41
CA SER A 88 14.69 -4.09 -5.44
C SER A 88 14.05 -4.14 -6.82
#